data_AF-A0A8X8ZX12-F1
#
_entry.id   AF-A0A8X8ZX12-F1
#
_cell.length_a   1.000
_cell.length_b   1.000
_cell.length_c   1.000
_cell.angle_alpha   90.00
_cell.angle_beta   90.00
_cell.angle_gamma   90.00
#
_symmetry.space_group_name_H-M   'P 1'
#
loop_
_entity.id
_entity.type
_entity.pdbx_description
1 polymer ?
#
loop_
_entity_poly.entity_id
_entity_poly.type
_entity_poly.pdbx_seq_one_letter_code
_entity_poly.pdbx_strand_id
1 'polypeptide(L)'
;MVFCAKFSVTTVWAVLVLLCSDLVLAKSRVPISDAETRQKKNECYSDIESGLWGERCTSSTIAKENCALQCLSPICYELIYESDPLEEGEKDITRSSEYKYCMHR
;
A
#
# COMPACT_ATOMS: atom_id res chain seq x y z
N MET A 1 -39.63 -27.32 -6.79
CA MET A 1 -39.10 -25.98 -6.44
C MET A 1 -37.73 -26.08 -5.73
N VAL A 2 -36.78 -26.88 -6.23
CA VAL A 2 -35.43 -27.05 -5.58
C VAL A 2 -34.27 -26.64 -6.50
N PHE A 3 -34.50 -26.57 -7.83
CA PHE A 3 -33.48 -26.17 -8.80
C PHE A 3 -33.26 -24.65 -8.89
N CYS A 4 -34.27 -23.84 -8.59
CA CYS A 4 -34.19 -22.37 -8.70
C CYS A 4 -33.29 -21.74 -7.61
N ALA A 5 -33.27 -22.33 -6.41
CA ALA A 5 -32.47 -21.83 -5.28
C ALA A 5 -30.96 -22.13 -5.46
N LYS A 6 -30.61 -23.28 -6.02
CA LYS A 6 -29.19 -23.65 -6.25
C LYS A 6 -28.52 -22.78 -7.30
N PHE A 7 -29.24 -22.43 -8.36
CA PHE A 7 -28.76 -21.56 -9.44
C PHE A 7 -28.48 -20.14 -8.94
N SER A 8 -29.32 -19.65 -8.00
CA SER A 8 -29.16 -18.33 -7.39
C SER A 8 -27.96 -18.22 -6.44
N VAL A 9 -27.60 -19.29 -5.74
CA VAL A 9 -26.45 -19.26 -4.81
C VAL A 9 -25.13 -19.29 -5.58
N THR A 10 -25.06 -20.08 -6.67
CA THR A 10 -23.87 -20.16 -7.51
C THR A 10 -23.60 -18.85 -8.26
N THR A 11 -24.64 -18.14 -8.70
CA THR A 11 -24.49 -16.86 -9.38
C THR A 11 -24.07 -15.75 -8.40
N VAL A 12 -24.64 -15.73 -7.20
CA VAL A 12 -24.23 -14.77 -6.14
C VAL A 12 -22.79 -15.00 -5.73
N TRP A 13 -22.35 -16.26 -5.57
CA TRP A 13 -20.97 -16.58 -5.23
C TRP A 13 -19.99 -16.20 -6.35
N ALA A 14 -20.36 -16.46 -7.61
CA ALA A 14 -19.53 -16.06 -8.76
C ALA A 14 -19.40 -14.53 -8.88
N VAL A 15 -20.48 -13.78 -8.63
CA VAL A 15 -20.45 -12.31 -8.61
C VAL A 15 -19.60 -11.79 -7.44
N LEU A 16 -19.67 -12.42 -6.26
CA LEU A 16 -18.85 -12.06 -5.11
C LEU A 16 -17.35 -12.28 -5.38
N VAL A 17 -16.98 -13.37 -6.05
CA VAL A 17 -15.58 -13.66 -6.45
C VAL A 17 -15.09 -12.65 -7.50
N LEU A 18 -15.95 -12.24 -8.44
CA LEU A 18 -15.62 -11.21 -9.44
C LEU A 18 -15.40 -9.82 -8.81
N LEU A 19 -16.13 -9.48 -7.74
CA LEU A 19 -15.96 -8.21 -7.02
C LEU A 19 -14.71 -8.17 -6.12
N CYS A 20 -14.12 -9.33 -5.80
CA CYS A 20 -12.87 -9.45 -5.03
C CYS A 20 -11.62 -9.62 -5.91
N SER A 21 -11.74 -9.43 -7.23
CA SER A 21 -10.57 -9.44 -8.10
C SER A 21 -9.83 -8.13 -7.94
N ASP A 22 -8.85 -8.11 -7.02
CA ASP A 22 -7.89 -7.01 -6.90
C ASP A 22 -7.35 -6.67 -8.30
N LEU A 23 -7.51 -5.40 -8.68
CA LEU A 23 -6.90 -4.85 -9.89
C LEU A 23 -5.38 -5.01 -9.77
N VAL A 24 -4.85 -6.14 -10.26
CA VAL A 24 -3.41 -6.32 -10.42
C VAL A 24 -2.97 -5.43 -11.56
N LEU A 25 -2.75 -4.16 -11.23
CA LEU A 25 -2.17 -3.18 -12.14
C LEU A 25 -0.74 -3.63 -12.45
N ALA A 26 -0.55 -4.24 -13.62
CA ALA A 26 0.76 -4.68 -14.07
C ALA A 26 1.74 -3.49 -14.05
N LYS A 27 2.72 -3.54 -13.14
CA LYS A 27 3.71 -2.48 -12.97
C LYS A 27 4.58 -2.37 -14.22
N SER A 28 4.73 -1.16 -14.74
CA SER A 28 5.62 -0.86 -15.87
C SER A 28 7.05 -1.30 -15.56
N ARG A 29 7.75 -1.90 -16.54
CA ARG A 29 9.17 -2.32 -16.41
C ARG A 29 10.16 -1.16 -16.51
N VAL A 30 9.66 0.07 -16.68
CA VAL A 30 10.51 1.26 -16.68
C VAL A 30 10.86 1.58 -15.23
N PRO A 31 12.14 1.77 -14.89
CA PRO A 31 12.52 2.18 -13.54
C PRO A 31 11.82 3.50 -13.20
N ILE A 32 11.13 3.52 -12.07
CA ILE A 32 10.48 4.71 -11.54
C ILE A 32 11.52 5.82 -11.39
N SER A 33 11.18 7.06 -11.75
CA SER A 33 12.08 8.19 -11.53
C SER A 33 11.95 8.73 -10.10
N ASP A 34 12.99 9.39 -9.59
CA ASP A 34 12.94 10.04 -8.26
C ASP A 34 11.81 11.06 -8.14
N ALA A 35 11.51 11.76 -9.25
CA ALA A 35 10.40 12.70 -9.31
C ALA A 35 9.05 11.99 -9.17
N GLU A 36 8.88 10.84 -9.81
CA GLU A 36 7.67 10.02 -9.72
C GLU A 36 7.51 9.42 -8.32
N THR A 37 8.58 8.89 -7.71
CA THR A 37 8.55 8.42 -6.31
C THR A 37 8.11 9.53 -5.37
N ARG A 38 8.67 10.74 -5.53
CA ARG A 38 8.32 11.90 -4.71
C ARG A 38 6.86 12.30 -4.91
N GLN A 39 6.38 12.28 -6.15
CA GLN A 39 4.98 12.58 -6.45
C GLN A 39 4.04 11.56 -5.79
N LYS A 40 4.28 10.26 -5.98
CA LYS A 40 3.49 9.19 -5.37
C LYS A 40 3.50 9.24 -3.85
N LYS A 41 4.64 9.59 -3.25
CA LYS A 41 4.73 9.80 -1.81
C LYS A 41 3.87 10.97 -1.34
N ASN A 42 3.80 12.06 -2.11
CA ASN A 42 2.91 13.18 -1.80
C ASN A 42 1.42 12.80 -1.92
N GLU A 43 1.07 11.97 -2.91
CA GLU A 43 -0.28 11.40 -3.04
C GLU A 43 -0.62 10.58 -1.79
N CYS A 44 0.29 9.72 -1.31
CA CYS A 44 0.13 8.99 -0.06
C CYS A 44 -0.07 9.90 1.16
N TYR A 45 0.66 11.02 1.26
CA TYR A 45 0.43 11.98 2.34
C TYR A 45 -0.97 12.60 2.28
N SER A 46 -1.45 12.95 1.08
CA SER A 46 -2.81 13.46 0.88
C SER A 46 -3.86 12.43 1.30
N ASP A 47 -3.66 11.16 0.95
CA ASP A 47 -4.56 10.07 1.32
C ASP A 47 -4.58 9.83 2.84
N ILE A 48 -3.43 9.93 3.50
CA ILE A 48 -3.35 9.83 4.96
C ILE A 48 -4.11 10.98 5.62
N GLU A 49 -3.91 12.21 5.13
CA GLU A 49 -4.58 13.40 5.65
C GLU A 49 -6.10 13.40 5.39
N SER A 50 -6.57 12.65 4.38
CA SER A 50 -8.00 12.47 4.14
C SER A 50 -8.72 11.67 5.25
N GLY A 51 -7.96 11.02 6.14
CA GLY A 51 -8.47 10.20 7.25
C GLY A 51 -8.73 8.74 6.91
N LEU A 52 -8.51 8.32 5.64
CA LEU A 52 -8.76 6.95 5.19
C LEU A 52 -7.83 5.91 5.86
N TRP A 53 -6.66 6.35 6.31
CA TRP A 53 -5.63 5.51 6.95
C TRP A 53 -5.77 5.39 8.48
N GLY A 54 -6.77 6.07 9.06
CA GLY A 54 -7.05 6.07 10.49
C GLY A 54 -6.11 6.95 11.33
N GLU A 55 -6.53 7.23 12.58
CA GLU A 55 -5.85 8.19 13.46
C GLU A 55 -4.40 7.81 13.81
N ARG A 56 -4.06 6.52 13.74
CA ARG A 56 -2.68 6.04 13.98
C ARG A 56 -1.68 6.65 13.01
N CYS A 57 -2.08 6.90 11.76
CA CYS A 57 -1.18 7.51 10.77
C CYS A 57 -1.03 9.03 10.95
N THR A 58 -1.79 9.63 11.86
CA THR A 58 -1.73 11.07 12.16
C THR A 58 -1.27 11.37 13.59
N SER A 59 -0.94 10.34 14.38
CA SER A 59 -0.56 10.52 15.79
C SER A 59 0.80 11.20 15.98
N SER A 60 1.71 11.06 15.01
CA SER A 60 3.00 11.73 14.99
C SER A 60 3.53 11.88 13.56
N THR A 61 4.60 12.65 13.39
CA THR A 61 5.27 12.81 12.10
C THR A 61 5.86 11.50 11.60
N ILE A 62 6.37 10.65 12.50
CA ILE A 62 6.96 9.36 12.14
C ILE A 62 5.89 8.30 11.90
N ALA A 63 4.78 8.32 12.64
CA ALA A 63 3.65 7.45 12.32
C ALA A 63 3.10 7.74 10.92
N LYS A 64 3.00 9.03 10.56
CA LYS A 64 2.66 9.46 9.19
C LYS A 64 3.67 8.96 8.16
N GLU A 65 4.96 9.03 8.48
CA GLU A 65 6.03 8.56 7.59
C GLU A 65 5.98 7.05 7.37
N ASN A 66 5.84 6.26 8.43
CA ASN A 66 5.67 4.80 8.35
C ASN A 66 4.46 4.43 7.48
N CYS A 67 3.31 5.09 7.69
CA CYS A 67 2.13 4.87 6.85
C CYS A 67 2.36 5.30 5.39
N ALA A 68 3.10 6.39 5.15
CA ALA A 68 3.41 6.84 3.80
C ALA A 68 4.34 5.84 3.07
N LEU A 69 5.30 5.23 3.78
CA LEU A 69 6.13 4.16 3.23
C LEU A 69 5.30 2.91 2.93
N GLN A 70 4.37 2.55 3.80
CA GLN A 70 3.48 1.41 3.55
C GLN A 70 2.53 1.67 2.38
N CYS A 71 2.01 2.89 2.24
CA CYS A 71 1.21 3.33 1.09
C CYS A 71 1.99 3.26 -0.22
N LEU A 72 3.23 3.77 -0.20
CA LEU A 72 4.05 3.91 -1.40
C LEU A 72 4.47 2.56 -1.98
N SER A 73 4.74 1.58 -1.11
CA SER A 73 4.95 0.18 -1.48
C SER A 73 4.82 -0.72 -0.25
N PRO A 74 3.70 -1.45 -0.08
CA PRO A 74 3.52 -2.31 1.08
C PRO A 74 4.56 -3.44 1.11
N ILE A 75 4.91 -3.99 -0.05
CA ILE A 75 5.90 -5.07 -0.19
C ILE A 75 7.30 -4.62 0.26
N CYS A 76 7.74 -3.42 -0.14
CA CYS A 76 9.06 -2.93 0.26
C CYS A 76 9.08 -2.48 1.72
N TYR A 77 7.94 -2.03 2.26
CA TYR A 77 7.83 -1.70 3.68
C TYR A 77 7.95 -2.95 4.54
N GLU A 78 7.22 -4.01 4.18
CA GLU A 78 7.29 -5.31 4.85
C GLU A 78 8.73 -5.85 4.89
N LEU A 79 9.43 -5.78 3.75
CA LEU A 79 10.78 -6.29 3.63
C LEU A 79 11.83 -5.53 4.47
N ILE A 80 11.62 -4.23 4.72
CA ILE A 80 12.70 -3.34 5.21
C ILE A 80 12.39 -2.72 6.58
N TYR A 81 11.11 -2.47 6.88
CA TYR A 81 10.68 -1.68 8.04
C TYR A 81 9.63 -2.37 8.91
N GLU A 82 8.96 -3.45 8.50
CA GLU A 82 7.92 -4.08 9.34
C GLU A 82 8.48 -4.60 10.67
N SER A 83 9.65 -5.24 10.66
CA SER A 83 10.25 -5.78 11.89
C SER A 83 10.73 -4.69 12.84
N ASP A 84 11.07 -3.52 12.31
CA ASP A 84 11.65 -2.40 13.04
C ASP A 84 11.21 -1.07 12.41
N PRO A 85 9.97 -0.61 12.70
CA PRO A 85 9.44 0.63 12.13
C PRO A 85 10.27 1.84 12.56
N LEU A 86 10.22 2.92 11.77
CA LEU A 86 10.93 4.14 12.13
C LEU A 86 10.45 4.68 13.49
N GLU A 87 11.40 5.13 14.31
CA GLU A 87 11.14 5.76 15.61
C GLU A 87 11.25 7.29 15.57
N GLU A 88 10.63 7.97 16.54
CA GLU A 88 10.74 9.42 16.72
C GLU A 88 12.19 9.91 16.84
N GLY A 89 12.62 10.69 15.84
CA GLY A 89 13.97 11.26 15.78
C GLY A 89 15.00 10.40 15.04
N GLU A 90 14.61 9.22 14.58
CA GLU A 90 15.48 8.36 13.78
C GLU A 90 15.66 8.91 12.37
N LYS A 91 16.89 8.78 11.84
CA LYS A 91 17.20 9.05 10.45
C LYS A 91 18.00 7.89 9.87
N ASP A 92 17.30 6.91 9.31
CA ASP A 92 17.95 5.77 8.67
C ASP A 92 18.20 6.00 7.17
N ILE A 93 19.40 6.48 6.85
CA ILE A 93 19.82 6.74 5.46
C ILE A 93 20.06 5.44 4.68
N THR A 94 20.52 4.38 5.36
CA THR A 94 20.88 3.11 4.74
C THR A 94 19.63 2.38 4.30
N ARG A 95 18.68 2.13 5.21
CA ARG A 95 17.39 1.49 4.90
C ARG A 95 16.56 2.33 3.92
N SER A 96 16.66 3.66 3.99
CA SER A 96 16.01 4.53 3.00
C SER A 96 16.51 4.28 1.57
N SER A 97 17.80 3.99 1.42
CA SER A 97 18.42 3.68 0.12
C SER A 97 18.02 2.29 -0.37
N GLU A 98 17.95 1.31 0.54
CA GLU A 98 17.48 -0.05 0.24
C GLU A 98 16.00 -0.06 -0.16
N TYR A 99 15.18 0.74 0.51
CA TYR A 99 13.76 0.89 0.20
C TYR A 99 13.54 1.49 -1.18
N LYS A 100 14.29 2.55 -1.48
CA LYS A 100 14.32 3.12 -2.83
C LYS A 100 14.72 2.07 -3.87
N TYR A 101 15.78 1.30 -3.62
CA TYR A 101 16.21 0.23 -4.53
C TYR A 101 15.13 -0.84 -4.73
N CYS A 102 14.47 -1.28 -3.66
CA CYS A 102 13.34 -2.23 -3.72
C CYS A 102 12.22 -1.73 -4.65
N MET A 103 11.87 -0.44 -4.58
CA MET A 103 10.81 0.13 -5.41
C MET A 103 11.14 0.21 -6.90
N HIS A 104 12.43 0.29 -7.25
CA HIS A 104 12.90 0.35 -8.64
C HIS A 104 13.09 -1.02 -9.30
N ARG A 105 13.15 -2.09 -8.51
CA ARG A 105 13.35 -3.48 -8.97
C ARG A 105 12.06 -4.11 -9.47
#